data_AF-A0AAE0G219-F1
#
_entry.id   AF-A0AAE0G219-F1
#
_cell.length_a   1.000
_cell.length_b   1.000
_cell.length_c   1.000
_cell.angle_alpha   90.00
_cell.angle_beta   90.00
_cell.angle_gamma   90.00
#
_symmetry.space_group_name_H-M   'P 1'
#
loop_
_entity.id
_entity.type
_entity.pdbx_description
1 polymer ?
#
loop_
_entity_poly.entity_id
_entity_poly.type
_entity_poly.pdbx_seq_one_letter_code
_entity_poly.pdbx_strand_id
1 'polypeptide(L)'
;MLVPLYRARDAFVEPFMAEWEPTRQWGPDVDVRLDESARLGLHVFSEALRSGQVRRYYLHEGAPELSGWWTGRHSGDREYLMDHWCTPEGVVAPVMVASGWQGGVALRDWRHIVDFPVEERAPHKSSNFREASTAAAAVELLGPSHRGERLLLRTDNTTTMSMVLWYKQGTMAPDLWPVCKRMFDSADLYDLDLAAEHIPGVENWLSDGLSRYVRRKDYSDWQYRRDEFESIADMMAMPFTLDGGADLVGTNAHLPRYRSVVDGFTRSPVDGEHVYSNPDYACVREYLEHFLTCQRRSPFETAGTFVLPVWDTYDWWPLLKGAHVLKVYPKGSDLFTSPEWRNLAAGDGAYAFGETVRHLKALVDHLHSELGGPCLCLLGTQHRAHALTCLISRLLSMRTRSSTDTVHARGIRDISFFLGHFGGTTLPATVEEVLGYAGYAVELREFRLDSSSVRTYVSGLSAWHAEMSEGLRACDMLDSVGLPCSLQNSCKASLVGALLRVLDKHYKKPSAAKSCWTLVQWVTIYRYGFVLRRRSGRHHRLLFVFCTVGCLRPTGTR
;
A
#
# COMPACT_ATOMS: atom_id res chain seq x y z
N MET A 1 -5.01 -7.07 -23.22
CA MET A 1 -4.72 -8.39 -23.84
C MET A 1 -5.92 -9.09 -24.47
N LEU A 2 -7.16 -8.93 -23.98
CA LEU A 2 -8.34 -9.48 -24.67
C LEU A 2 -8.81 -8.66 -25.89
N VAL A 3 -8.23 -7.49 -26.13
CA VAL A 3 -8.66 -6.59 -27.21
C VAL A 3 -8.52 -7.23 -28.60
N PRO A 4 -7.38 -7.87 -28.96
CA PRO A 4 -7.28 -8.63 -30.22
C PRO A 4 -8.30 -9.76 -30.30
N LEU A 5 -8.52 -10.47 -29.19
CA LEU A 5 -9.54 -11.52 -29.10
C LEU A 5 -10.96 -10.99 -29.32
N TYR A 6 -11.23 -9.81 -28.78
CA TYR A 6 -12.49 -9.13 -28.94
C TYR A 6 -12.67 -8.62 -30.36
N ARG A 7 -11.63 -8.07 -31.01
CA ARG A 7 -11.68 -7.70 -32.43
C ARG A 7 -11.92 -8.90 -33.33
N ALA A 8 -11.29 -10.03 -33.00
CA ALA A 8 -11.42 -11.24 -33.77
C ALA A 8 -12.87 -11.75 -33.81
N ARG A 9 -13.72 -11.41 -32.84
CA ARG A 9 -15.16 -11.76 -32.87
C ARG A 9 -15.90 -11.19 -34.09
N ASP A 10 -15.44 -10.05 -34.60
CA ASP A 10 -16.08 -9.31 -35.69
C ASP A 10 -15.34 -9.62 -37.01
N ALA A 11 -14.27 -10.43 -36.96
CA ALA A 11 -13.48 -10.86 -38.10
C ALA A 11 -14.07 -12.15 -38.70
N PHE A 12 -15.34 -12.10 -39.11
CA PHE A 12 -16.04 -13.26 -39.67
C PHE A 12 -15.26 -13.90 -40.83
N VAL A 13 -15.24 -15.24 -40.88
CA VAL A 13 -14.63 -15.96 -42.00
C VAL A 13 -15.33 -15.63 -43.31
N GLU A 14 -16.66 -15.53 -43.25
CA GLU A 14 -17.52 -15.19 -44.37
C GLU A 14 -18.07 -13.76 -44.24
N PRO A 15 -17.85 -12.86 -45.22
CA PRO A 15 -18.24 -11.45 -45.12
C PRO A 15 -19.74 -11.22 -44.86
N PHE A 16 -20.62 -12.07 -45.41
CA PHE A 16 -22.07 -11.92 -45.28
C PHE A 16 -22.59 -12.14 -43.85
N MET A 17 -21.79 -12.73 -42.95
CA MET A 17 -22.16 -12.89 -41.53
C MET A 17 -22.24 -11.55 -40.79
N ALA A 18 -21.54 -10.52 -41.28
CA ALA A 18 -21.63 -9.16 -40.71
C ALA A 18 -23.03 -8.55 -40.84
N GLU A 19 -23.85 -9.05 -41.77
CA GLU A 19 -25.23 -8.61 -42.00
C GLU A 19 -26.25 -9.38 -41.15
N TRP A 20 -25.83 -10.43 -40.43
CA TRP A 20 -26.72 -11.18 -39.57
C TRP A 20 -27.19 -10.36 -38.36
N GLU A 21 -28.35 -10.71 -37.83
CA GLU A 21 -28.83 -10.19 -36.55
C GLU A 21 -27.78 -10.42 -35.43
N PRO A 22 -27.55 -9.44 -34.54
CA PRO A 22 -26.54 -9.54 -33.49
C PRO A 22 -26.71 -10.71 -32.52
N THR A 23 -27.85 -11.39 -32.49
CA THR A 23 -28.01 -12.64 -31.71
C THR A 23 -27.49 -13.86 -32.45
N ARG A 24 -27.61 -13.86 -33.79
CA ARG A 24 -27.16 -14.93 -34.68
C ARG A 24 -25.65 -14.89 -34.93
N GLN A 25 -25.05 -13.69 -34.94
CA GLN A 25 -23.60 -13.49 -35.00
C GLN A 25 -22.83 -14.15 -33.84
N TRP A 26 -23.53 -14.61 -32.80
CA TRP A 26 -22.95 -15.25 -31.60
C TRP A 26 -23.38 -16.71 -31.46
N GLY A 27 -23.89 -17.30 -32.54
CA GLY A 27 -24.20 -18.73 -32.60
C GLY A 27 -22.94 -19.59 -32.53
N PRO A 28 -23.05 -20.85 -32.07
CA PRO A 28 -21.92 -21.79 -32.00
C PRO A 28 -21.33 -22.13 -33.39
N ASP A 29 -22.08 -21.86 -34.46
CA ASP A 29 -21.71 -22.18 -35.84
C ASP A 29 -21.07 -20.98 -36.57
N VAL A 30 -20.74 -19.89 -35.86
CA VAL A 30 -20.11 -18.69 -36.44
C VAL A 30 -18.61 -18.82 -36.37
N ASP A 31 -17.98 -18.93 -37.54
CA ASP A 31 -16.53 -18.96 -37.66
C ASP A 31 -15.93 -17.55 -37.77
N VAL A 32 -14.87 -17.32 -37.01
CA VAL A 32 -14.11 -16.07 -37.02
C VAL A 32 -12.62 -16.30 -37.25
N ARG A 33 -11.96 -15.34 -37.90
CA ARG A 33 -10.53 -15.35 -38.16
C ARG A 33 -9.78 -14.82 -36.94
N LEU A 34 -8.90 -15.66 -36.39
CA LEU A 34 -7.97 -15.27 -35.34
C LEU A 34 -6.62 -14.89 -35.96
N ASP A 35 -6.30 -13.59 -35.94
CA ASP A 35 -4.96 -13.11 -36.27
C ASP A 35 -3.93 -13.51 -35.20
N GLU A 36 -2.65 -13.25 -35.47
CA GLU A 36 -1.56 -13.58 -34.55
C GLU A 36 -1.72 -12.93 -33.17
N SER A 37 -2.23 -11.69 -33.13
CA SER A 37 -2.47 -10.97 -31.88
C SER A 37 -3.58 -11.61 -31.04
N ALA A 38 -4.65 -12.08 -31.68
CA ALA A 38 -5.75 -12.81 -31.04
C ALA A 38 -5.30 -14.18 -30.53
N ARG A 39 -4.46 -14.89 -31.30
CA ARG A 39 -3.84 -16.15 -30.86
C ARG A 39 -2.92 -15.95 -29.67
N LEU A 40 -2.09 -14.91 -29.67
CA LEU A 40 -1.27 -14.56 -28.51
C LEU A 40 -2.16 -14.23 -27.29
N GLY A 41 -3.24 -13.47 -27.50
CA GLY A 41 -4.23 -13.21 -26.45
C GLY A 41 -4.84 -14.48 -25.86
N LEU A 42 -5.18 -15.48 -26.70
CA LEU A 42 -5.65 -16.79 -26.24
C LEU A 42 -4.58 -17.57 -25.50
N HIS A 43 -3.33 -17.50 -25.98
CA HIS A 43 -2.22 -18.18 -25.33
C HIS A 43 -2.02 -17.63 -23.92
N VAL A 44 -1.94 -16.31 -23.77
CA VAL A 44 -1.81 -15.69 -22.45
C VAL A 44 -3.02 -15.98 -21.57
N PHE A 45 -4.24 -15.96 -22.12
CA PHE A 45 -5.42 -16.36 -21.35
C PHE A 45 -5.37 -17.83 -20.93
N SER A 46 -4.89 -18.71 -21.80
CA SER A 46 -4.69 -20.13 -21.50
C SER A 46 -3.62 -20.34 -20.44
N GLU A 47 -2.50 -19.63 -20.52
CA GLU A 47 -1.44 -19.64 -19.50
C GLU A 47 -1.95 -19.11 -18.16
N ALA A 48 -2.68 -18.00 -18.14
CA ALA A 48 -3.29 -17.47 -16.93
C ALA A 48 -4.25 -18.50 -16.29
N LEU A 49 -5.10 -19.15 -17.08
CA LEU A 49 -5.97 -20.23 -16.61
C LEU A 49 -5.17 -21.47 -16.12
N ARG A 50 -4.08 -21.83 -16.79
CA ARG A 50 -3.22 -22.99 -16.45
C ARG A 50 -2.32 -22.73 -15.25
N SER A 51 -1.95 -21.46 -15.01
CA SER A 51 -1.08 -21.06 -13.90
C SER A 51 -1.71 -21.34 -12.54
N GLY A 52 -3.02 -21.57 -12.48
CA GLY A 52 -3.73 -21.82 -11.24
C GLY A 52 -3.82 -20.59 -10.35
N GLN A 53 -3.58 -19.38 -10.87
CA GLN A 53 -3.84 -18.13 -10.16
C GLN A 53 -5.33 -18.04 -9.83
N VAL A 54 -5.69 -18.43 -8.61
CA VAL A 54 -7.01 -18.23 -8.05
C VAL A 54 -7.05 -16.80 -7.52
N ARG A 55 -7.73 -15.89 -8.23
CA ARG A 55 -8.02 -14.58 -7.65
C ARG A 55 -8.87 -14.74 -6.40
N ARG A 56 -8.55 -13.97 -5.37
CA ARG A 56 -9.30 -14.00 -4.12
C ARG A 56 -10.72 -13.53 -4.39
N TYR A 57 -11.68 -14.34 -3.97
CA TYR A 57 -13.08 -13.97 -4.01
C TYR A 57 -13.47 -13.44 -2.64
N TYR A 58 -13.79 -12.15 -2.57
CA TYR A 58 -14.18 -11.49 -1.33
C TYR A 58 -15.68 -11.66 -1.12
N LEU A 59 -16.05 -12.55 -0.21
CA LEU A 59 -17.42 -12.63 0.29
C LEU A 59 -17.57 -11.61 1.41
N HIS A 60 -18.49 -10.67 1.22
CA HIS A 60 -18.89 -9.76 2.30
C HIS A 60 -20.13 -10.33 2.97
N GLU A 61 -19.95 -10.88 4.17
CA GLU A 61 -21.06 -11.35 5.01
C GLU A 61 -21.97 -10.16 5.35
N GLY A 62 -23.23 -10.23 4.92
CA GLY A 62 -24.21 -9.15 5.13
C GLY A 62 -24.36 -8.14 3.99
N ALA A 63 -23.43 -8.11 3.01
CA ALA A 63 -23.52 -7.23 1.84
C ALA A 63 -23.12 -7.96 0.53
N PRO A 64 -23.90 -8.95 0.06
CA PRO A 64 -23.57 -9.76 -1.12
C PRO A 64 -23.32 -8.91 -2.39
N GLU A 65 -23.97 -7.77 -2.51
CA GLU A 65 -23.80 -6.81 -3.60
C GLU A 65 -22.39 -6.20 -3.69
N LEU A 66 -21.61 -6.26 -2.60
CA LEU A 66 -20.22 -5.83 -2.51
C LEU A 66 -19.23 -6.96 -2.85
N SER A 67 -19.70 -8.21 -3.02
CA SER A 67 -18.86 -9.37 -3.39
C SER A 67 -18.32 -9.31 -4.83
N GLY A 68 -18.39 -8.12 -5.46
CA GLY A 68 -17.95 -7.78 -6.80
C GLY A 68 -16.89 -6.69 -6.80
N TRP A 69 -15.84 -6.82 -5.99
CA TRP A 69 -14.76 -5.83 -5.82
C TRP A 69 -14.24 -5.25 -7.15
N TRP A 70 -14.06 -6.11 -8.16
CA TRP A 70 -13.64 -5.73 -9.52
C TRP A 70 -14.57 -4.74 -10.24
N THR A 71 -15.71 -4.39 -9.63
CA THR A 71 -16.63 -3.36 -10.12
C THR A 71 -16.45 -1.99 -9.46
N GLY A 72 -15.51 -1.85 -8.52
CA GLY A 72 -15.30 -0.62 -7.75
C GLY A 72 -16.42 -0.31 -6.76
N ARG A 73 -17.23 -1.32 -6.40
CA ARG A 73 -18.33 -1.15 -5.43
C ARG A 73 -17.84 -1.27 -4.01
N HIS A 74 -18.27 -0.35 -3.17
CA HIS A 74 -18.08 -0.30 -1.72
C HIS A 74 -19.33 0.28 -1.07
N SER A 75 -19.45 0.15 0.27
CA SER A 75 -20.57 0.72 1.03
C SER A 75 -20.43 2.21 1.31
N GLY A 76 -19.20 2.75 1.26
CA GLY A 76 -18.95 4.17 1.50
C GLY A 76 -19.57 5.05 0.43
N ASP A 77 -20.02 6.25 0.80
CA ASP A 77 -20.32 7.27 -0.17
C ASP A 77 -19.06 8.09 -0.51
N ARG A 78 -19.26 9.08 -1.38
CA ARG A 78 -18.17 9.91 -1.89
C ARG A 78 -17.58 10.82 -0.82
N GLU A 79 -18.40 11.36 0.08
CA GLU A 79 -17.98 12.24 1.16
C GLU A 79 -17.11 11.46 2.15
N TYR A 80 -17.54 10.25 2.52
CA TYR A 80 -16.76 9.34 3.36
C TYR A 80 -15.36 9.10 2.79
N LEU A 81 -15.24 8.80 1.49
CA LEU A 81 -13.93 8.56 0.87
C LEU A 81 -13.04 9.80 0.81
N MET A 82 -13.60 11.00 0.74
CA MET A 82 -12.83 12.25 0.77
C MET A 82 -12.23 12.51 2.14
N ASP A 83 -12.94 12.15 3.20
CA ASP A 83 -12.49 12.36 4.57
C ASP A 83 -11.56 11.24 5.07
N HIS A 84 -11.83 9.99 4.68
CA HIS A 84 -11.17 8.81 5.25
C HIS A 84 -10.08 8.21 4.38
N TRP A 85 -10.08 8.47 3.07
CA TRP A 85 -9.11 7.91 2.10
C TRP A 85 -9.08 6.37 2.06
N CYS A 86 -10.11 5.73 2.60
CA CYS A 86 -10.36 4.31 2.52
C CYS A 86 -11.88 4.06 2.49
N THR A 87 -12.28 2.90 1.98
CA THR A 87 -13.68 2.46 2.06
C THR A 87 -14.03 2.03 3.49
N PRO A 88 -15.31 1.97 3.89
CA PRO A 88 -15.70 1.47 5.21
C PRO A 88 -15.22 0.04 5.51
N GLU A 89 -14.93 -0.74 4.46
CA GLU A 89 -14.34 -2.08 4.55
C GLU A 89 -12.81 -2.07 4.69
N GLY A 90 -12.22 -0.89 4.97
CA GLY A 90 -10.79 -0.70 5.17
C GLY A 90 -9.96 -0.72 3.88
N VAL A 91 -10.58 -0.56 2.71
CA VAL A 91 -9.81 -0.59 1.45
C VAL A 91 -9.24 0.78 1.13
N VAL A 92 -7.92 0.87 1.05
CA VAL A 92 -7.20 2.11 0.74
C VAL A 92 -7.59 2.64 -0.65
N ALA A 93 -7.82 3.95 -0.72
CA ALA A 93 -8.40 4.60 -1.89
C ALA A 93 -7.60 5.82 -2.37
N PRO A 94 -6.39 5.62 -2.97
CA PRO A 94 -5.57 6.73 -3.44
C PRO A 94 -6.27 7.49 -4.57
N VAL A 95 -6.02 8.80 -4.62
CA VAL A 95 -6.55 9.71 -5.63
C VAL A 95 -5.42 10.16 -6.55
N MET A 96 -5.66 10.17 -7.86
CA MET A 96 -4.60 10.45 -8.84
C MET A 96 -5.09 11.14 -10.10
N VAL A 97 -4.17 11.87 -10.73
CA VAL A 97 -4.37 12.58 -12.00
C VAL A 97 -3.04 12.89 -12.68
N ALA A 98 -3.09 13.31 -13.95
CA ALA A 98 -1.92 13.78 -14.66
C ALA A 98 -2.14 15.14 -15.34
N SER A 99 -1.07 15.94 -15.38
CA SER A 99 -1.01 17.15 -16.19
C SER A 99 -0.28 16.88 -17.52
N GLY A 100 0.14 17.94 -18.20
CA GLY A 100 0.98 17.84 -19.40
C GLY A 100 2.38 17.29 -19.13
N TRP A 101 2.93 17.43 -17.92
CA TRP A 101 4.36 17.19 -17.67
C TRP A 101 4.66 16.22 -16.52
N GLN A 102 3.71 15.97 -15.62
CA GLN A 102 3.88 15.04 -14.50
C GLN A 102 2.51 14.54 -13.98
N GLY A 103 2.54 13.52 -13.14
CA GLY A 103 1.39 12.98 -12.41
C GLY A 103 1.38 13.39 -10.94
N GLY A 104 0.21 13.41 -10.33
CA GLY A 104 0.03 13.57 -8.89
C GLY A 104 -0.69 12.36 -8.31
N VAL A 105 -0.18 11.82 -7.19
CA VAL A 105 -0.84 10.79 -6.40
C VAL A 105 -0.94 11.29 -4.96
N ALA A 106 -2.13 11.19 -4.38
CA ALA A 106 -2.37 11.51 -2.98
C ALA A 106 -3.06 10.33 -2.29
N LEU A 107 -2.66 10.07 -1.06
CA LEU A 107 -3.30 9.12 -0.17
C LEU A 107 -3.20 9.62 1.26
N ARG A 108 -4.29 10.17 1.80
CA ARG A 108 -4.35 10.74 3.15
C ARG A 108 -3.24 11.78 3.33
N ASP A 109 -2.21 11.42 4.09
CA ASP A 109 -1.08 12.26 4.44
C ASP A 109 0.15 12.02 3.54
N TRP A 110 0.05 11.02 2.66
CA TRP A 110 1.10 10.68 1.71
C TRP A 110 0.83 11.31 0.34
N ARG A 111 1.88 11.85 -0.27
CA ARG A 111 1.82 12.55 -1.56
C ARG A 111 3.00 12.16 -2.41
N HIS A 112 2.77 12.06 -3.72
CA HIS A 112 3.81 11.74 -4.67
C HIS A 112 3.60 12.44 -6.00
N ILE A 113 4.70 12.90 -6.59
CA ILE A 113 4.75 13.41 -7.96
C ILE A 113 5.41 12.36 -8.84
N VAL A 114 4.71 11.98 -9.89
CA VAL A 114 5.21 11.08 -10.93
C VAL A 114 5.84 11.93 -12.02
N ASP A 115 7.16 12.05 -12.00
CA ASP A 115 7.89 12.79 -13.04
C ASP A 115 7.88 12.00 -14.34
N PHE A 116 7.29 12.58 -15.41
CA PHE A 116 7.33 11.95 -16.72
C PHE A 116 8.65 12.29 -17.44
N PRO A 117 9.30 11.33 -18.09
CA PRO A 117 10.39 11.63 -19.00
C PRO A 117 9.87 12.42 -20.21
N VAL A 118 10.75 13.17 -20.88
CA VAL A 118 10.36 14.19 -21.89
C VAL A 118 9.47 13.59 -22.99
N GLU A 119 9.79 12.38 -23.44
CA GLU A 119 9.07 11.62 -24.46
C GLU A 119 7.65 11.19 -24.03
N GLU A 120 7.34 11.20 -22.73
CA GLU A 120 6.02 10.90 -22.18
C GLU A 120 5.20 12.16 -21.84
N ARG A 121 5.83 13.34 -21.88
CA ARG A 121 5.16 14.63 -21.65
C ARG A 121 4.29 15.04 -22.85
N ALA A 122 3.45 16.04 -22.64
CA ALA A 122 2.78 16.75 -23.73
C ALA A 122 3.83 17.53 -24.55
N PRO A 123 3.71 17.59 -25.89
CA PRO A 123 2.64 16.99 -26.71
C PRO A 123 2.91 15.54 -27.17
N HIS A 124 4.02 14.92 -26.76
CA HIS A 124 4.48 13.63 -27.29
C HIS A 124 3.52 12.46 -27.01
N LYS A 125 2.93 12.41 -25.80
CA LYS A 125 1.90 11.42 -25.44
C LYS A 125 0.54 12.05 -25.21
N SER A 126 -0.51 11.23 -25.28
CA SER A 126 -1.88 11.65 -24.99
C SER A 126 -2.11 11.88 -23.49
N SER A 127 -3.17 12.62 -23.14
CA SER A 127 -3.57 12.78 -21.73
C SER A 127 -3.90 11.43 -21.10
N ASN A 128 -4.62 10.56 -21.80
CA ASN A 128 -4.97 9.22 -21.31
C ASN A 128 -3.73 8.36 -21.01
N PHE A 129 -2.64 8.53 -21.77
CA PHE A 129 -1.38 7.84 -21.50
C PHE A 129 -0.79 8.28 -20.16
N ARG A 130 -0.70 9.59 -19.94
CA ARG A 130 -0.14 10.15 -18.71
C ARG A 130 -1.00 9.80 -17.50
N GLU A 131 -2.32 9.93 -17.61
CA GLU A 131 -3.29 9.53 -16.57
C GLU A 131 -3.16 8.06 -16.18
N ALA A 132 -3.09 7.17 -17.17
CA ALA A 132 -2.88 5.74 -16.92
C ALA A 132 -1.48 5.45 -16.35
N SER A 133 -0.47 6.23 -16.73
CA SER A 133 0.91 6.08 -16.24
C SER A 133 1.02 6.51 -14.79
N THR A 134 0.31 7.57 -14.37
CA THR A 134 0.16 7.92 -12.96
C THR A 134 -0.49 6.79 -12.19
N ALA A 135 -1.53 6.15 -12.74
CA ALA A 135 -2.16 5.00 -12.09
C ALA A 135 -1.23 3.78 -11.96
N ALA A 136 -0.44 3.48 -12.99
CA ALA A 136 0.58 2.45 -12.92
C ALA A 136 1.63 2.75 -11.83
N ALA A 137 2.11 3.99 -11.78
CA ALA A 137 3.05 4.44 -10.75
C ALA A 137 2.46 4.35 -9.33
N ALA A 138 1.18 4.71 -9.14
CA ALA A 138 0.51 4.57 -7.85
C ALA A 138 0.50 3.11 -7.37
N VAL A 139 0.22 2.15 -8.26
CA VAL A 139 0.25 0.72 -7.94
C VAL A 139 1.65 0.24 -7.59
N GLU A 140 2.68 0.72 -8.30
CA GLU A 140 4.08 0.39 -8.02
C GLU A 140 4.57 0.93 -6.67
N LEU A 141 4.17 2.16 -6.35
CA LEU A 141 4.57 2.84 -5.11
C LEU A 141 3.88 2.24 -3.89
N LEU A 142 2.59 1.92 -4.00
CA LEU A 142 1.78 1.40 -2.89
C LEU A 142 1.87 -0.12 -2.76
N GLY A 143 2.24 -0.84 -3.81
CA GLY A 143 2.26 -2.30 -3.81
C GLY A 143 3.15 -2.95 -2.74
N PRO A 144 4.35 -2.44 -2.43
CA PRO A 144 5.17 -2.98 -1.35
C PRO A 144 4.48 -2.95 0.02
N SER A 145 3.80 -1.86 0.38
CA SER A 145 3.14 -1.68 1.68
C SER A 145 1.74 -2.30 1.74
N HIS A 146 1.09 -2.50 0.60
CA HIS A 146 -0.26 -3.08 0.50
C HIS A 146 -0.27 -4.49 -0.12
N ARG A 147 0.85 -5.22 -0.03
CA ARG A 147 0.99 -6.55 -0.65
C ARG A 147 -0.10 -7.50 -0.18
N GLY A 148 -0.81 -8.13 -1.12
CA GLY A 148 -1.89 -9.06 -0.78
C GLY A 148 -3.20 -8.38 -0.38
N GLU A 149 -3.32 -7.06 -0.54
CA GLU A 149 -4.51 -6.27 -0.19
C GLU A 149 -5.30 -5.83 -1.44
N ARG A 150 -6.34 -5.03 -1.19
CA ARG A 150 -7.17 -4.40 -2.21
C ARG A 150 -6.78 -2.93 -2.33
N LEU A 151 -6.86 -2.37 -3.54
CA LEU A 151 -6.66 -0.93 -3.78
C LEU A 151 -7.77 -0.35 -4.65
N LEU A 152 -8.41 0.74 -4.18
CA LEU A 152 -9.41 1.50 -4.94
C LEU A 152 -8.77 2.73 -5.59
N LEU A 153 -8.46 2.61 -6.87
CA LEU A 153 -7.89 3.69 -7.66
C LEU A 153 -8.95 4.75 -8.00
N ARG A 154 -8.89 5.94 -7.39
CA ARG A 154 -9.82 7.05 -7.66
C ARG A 154 -9.21 8.03 -8.66
N THR A 155 -9.90 8.27 -9.77
CA THR A 155 -9.40 9.15 -10.87
C THR A 155 -10.56 9.86 -11.55
N ASP A 156 -10.34 11.06 -12.08
CA ASP A 156 -11.31 11.75 -12.94
C ASP A 156 -11.20 11.33 -14.41
N ASN A 157 -10.20 10.53 -14.77
CA ASN A 157 -10.07 9.99 -16.11
C ASN A 157 -10.85 8.67 -16.27
N THR A 158 -11.99 8.75 -16.98
CA THR A 158 -12.84 7.58 -17.26
C THR A 158 -12.15 6.50 -18.11
N THR A 159 -11.14 6.86 -18.90
CA THR A 159 -10.35 5.88 -19.68
C THR A 159 -9.46 5.06 -18.75
N THR A 160 -8.73 5.70 -17.84
CA THR A 160 -7.94 5.03 -16.80
C THR A 160 -8.80 4.13 -15.94
N MET A 161 -9.96 4.60 -15.48
CA MET A 161 -10.92 3.76 -14.76
C MET A 161 -11.34 2.54 -15.59
N SER A 162 -11.64 2.71 -16.88
CA SER A 162 -12.05 1.60 -17.76
C SER A 162 -10.92 0.61 -18.05
N MET A 163 -9.66 1.05 -17.99
CA MET A 163 -8.47 0.18 -18.09
C MET A 163 -8.30 -0.71 -16.86
N VAL A 164 -8.54 -0.17 -15.66
CA VAL A 164 -8.49 -0.94 -14.41
C VAL A 164 -9.70 -1.88 -14.29
N LEU A 165 -10.90 -1.36 -14.58
CA LEU A 165 -12.15 -2.12 -14.50
C LEU A 165 -12.34 -3.03 -15.70
N TRP A 166 -11.93 -4.28 -15.54
CA TRP A 166 -12.03 -5.33 -16.56
C TRP A 166 -13.38 -5.40 -17.32
N TYR A 167 -14.50 -5.22 -16.61
CA TYR A 167 -15.84 -5.34 -17.20
C TYR A 167 -16.22 -4.16 -18.12
N LYS A 168 -15.43 -3.08 -18.14
CA LYS A 168 -15.63 -1.91 -19.01
C LYS A 168 -14.87 -1.99 -20.35
N GLN A 169 -14.49 -3.20 -20.77
CA GLN A 169 -13.86 -3.48 -22.07
C GLN A 169 -12.41 -2.99 -22.24
N GLY A 170 -11.81 -2.36 -21.23
CA GLY A 170 -10.42 -1.91 -21.28
C GLY A 170 -10.20 -0.75 -22.26
N THR A 171 -9.01 -0.68 -22.84
CA THR A 171 -8.64 0.34 -23.84
C THR A 171 -8.27 -0.27 -25.19
N MET A 172 -8.76 0.34 -26.27
CA MET A 172 -8.45 -0.06 -27.65
C MET A 172 -7.21 0.64 -28.22
N ALA A 173 -6.67 1.63 -27.50
CA ALA A 173 -5.51 2.40 -27.94
C ALA A 173 -4.21 1.60 -27.71
N PRO A 174 -3.44 1.26 -28.77
CA PRO A 174 -2.23 0.44 -28.64
C PRO A 174 -1.17 1.07 -27.71
N ASP A 175 -1.08 2.40 -27.73
CA ASP A 175 -0.10 3.15 -26.93
C ASP A 175 -0.34 3.04 -25.42
N LEU A 176 -1.54 2.63 -25.00
CA LEU A 176 -1.89 2.42 -23.60
C LEU A 176 -1.60 0.99 -23.12
N TRP A 177 -1.26 0.08 -24.02
CA TRP A 177 -1.02 -1.33 -23.67
C TRP A 177 0.22 -1.53 -22.81
N PRO A 178 1.37 -0.89 -23.09
CA PRO A 178 2.54 -0.99 -22.22
C PRO A 178 2.24 -0.53 -20.79
N VAL A 179 1.47 0.55 -20.65
CA VAL A 179 1.05 1.11 -19.35
C VAL A 179 0.10 0.17 -18.61
N CYS A 180 -0.90 -0.38 -19.31
CA CYS A 180 -1.76 -1.44 -18.76
C CYS A 180 -0.92 -2.62 -18.25
N LYS A 181 0.03 -3.09 -19.07
CA LYS A 181 0.86 -4.24 -18.74
C LYS A 181 1.68 -3.94 -17.49
N ARG A 182 2.37 -2.80 -17.44
CA ARG A 182 3.13 -2.32 -16.29
C ARG A 182 2.29 -2.29 -15.00
N MET A 183 1.08 -1.73 -15.07
CA MET A 183 0.15 -1.66 -13.93
C MET A 183 -0.27 -3.05 -13.44
N PHE A 184 -0.65 -3.97 -14.35
CA PHE A 184 -1.09 -5.32 -13.96
C PHE A 184 0.07 -6.24 -13.56
N ASP A 185 1.24 -6.14 -14.20
CA ASP A 185 2.45 -6.84 -13.78
C ASP A 185 2.82 -6.43 -12.34
N SER A 186 2.69 -5.15 -12.01
CA SER A 186 2.92 -4.65 -10.65
C SER A 186 1.86 -5.16 -9.68
N ALA A 187 0.59 -5.14 -10.08
CA ALA A 187 -0.47 -5.73 -9.26
C ALA A 187 -0.22 -7.21 -8.98
N ASP A 188 0.17 -7.99 -9.99
CA ASP A 188 0.50 -9.41 -9.85
C ASP A 188 1.75 -9.62 -8.99
N LEU A 189 2.80 -8.79 -9.17
CA LEU A 189 4.03 -8.82 -8.38
C LEU A 189 3.76 -8.60 -6.89
N TYR A 190 2.80 -7.73 -6.56
CA TYR A 190 2.43 -7.37 -5.20
C TYR A 190 1.16 -8.09 -4.70
N ASP A 191 0.60 -9.03 -5.46
CA ASP A 191 -0.66 -9.72 -5.12
C ASP A 191 -1.80 -8.75 -4.77
N LEU A 192 -1.92 -7.67 -5.54
CA LEU A 192 -2.92 -6.62 -5.35
C LEU A 192 -4.20 -6.89 -6.14
N ASP A 193 -5.33 -6.75 -5.48
CA ASP A 193 -6.63 -6.70 -6.14
C ASP A 193 -7.06 -5.25 -6.43
N LEU A 194 -6.90 -4.83 -7.68
CA LEU A 194 -7.25 -3.49 -8.11
C LEU A 194 -8.75 -3.33 -8.43
N ALA A 195 -9.31 -2.20 -8.02
CA ALA A 195 -10.55 -1.64 -8.53
C ALA A 195 -10.35 -0.16 -8.82
N ALA A 196 -11.29 0.48 -9.52
CA ALA A 196 -11.25 1.91 -9.74
C ALA A 196 -12.63 2.56 -9.66
N GLU A 197 -12.66 3.82 -9.27
CA GLU A 197 -13.85 4.67 -9.23
C GLU A 197 -13.55 6.00 -9.94
N HIS A 198 -14.55 6.51 -10.67
CA HIS A 198 -14.46 7.84 -11.26
C HIS A 198 -14.88 8.91 -10.24
N ILE A 199 -14.06 9.95 -10.08
CA ILE A 199 -14.40 11.14 -9.30
C ILE A 199 -14.44 12.39 -10.19
N PRO A 200 -15.37 13.34 -10.00
CA PRO A 200 -15.28 14.65 -10.63
C PRO A 200 -14.00 15.41 -10.28
N GLY A 201 -13.41 16.07 -11.28
CA GLY A 201 -12.13 16.78 -11.15
C GLY A 201 -12.09 17.86 -10.06
N VAL A 202 -13.24 18.48 -9.72
CA VAL A 202 -13.33 19.47 -8.62
C VAL A 202 -12.95 18.88 -7.25
N GLU A 203 -13.09 17.57 -7.07
CA GLU A 203 -12.68 16.88 -5.85
C GLU A 203 -11.27 16.32 -5.93
N ASN A 204 -10.66 16.31 -7.11
CA ASN A 204 -9.31 15.85 -7.35
C ASN A 204 -8.26 16.97 -7.16
N TRP A 205 -8.59 18.01 -6.39
CA TRP A 205 -7.82 19.24 -6.33
C TRP A 205 -6.40 19.04 -5.80
N LEU A 206 -6.20 18.10 -4.86
CA LEU A 206 -4.88 17.82 -4.28
C LEU A 206 -3.96 17.17 -5.31
N SER A 207 -4.39 16.09 -5.95
CA SER A 207 -3.58 15.43 -6.98
C SER A 207 -3.46 16.30 -8.23
N ASP A 208 -4.45 17.12 -8.58
CA ASP A 208 -4.35 18.09 -9.68
C ASP A 208 -3.30 19.15 -9.37
N GLY A 209 -3.32 19.71 -8.15
CA GLY A 209 -2.30 20.63 -7.68
C GLY A 209 -0.90 20.02 -7.68
N LEU A 210 -0.76 18.77 -7.21
CA LEU A 210 0.51 18.02 -7.29
C LEU A 210 0.95 17.83 -8.74
N SER A 211 0.04 17.46 -9.65
CA SER A 211 0.37 17.23 -11.06
C SER A 211 0.76 18.50 -11.80
N ARG A 212 0.37 19.69 -11.33
CA ARG A 212 0.69 20.97 -11.99
C ARG A 212 1.84 21.71 -11.33
N TYR A 213 2.28 21.28 -10.15
CA TYR A 213 3.28 22.01 -9.40
C TYR A 213 4.67 21.90 -10.06
N VAL A 214 5.25 23.04 -10.40
CA VAL A 214 6.62 23.10 -10.93
C VAL A 214 7.56 23.54 -9.81
N ARG A 215 8.46 22.65 -9.38
CA ARG A 215 9.45 22.97 -8.35
C ARG A 215 10.43 24.01 -8.88
N ARG A 216 10.34 25.20 -8.29
CA ARG A 216 11.36 26.25 -8.46
C ARG A 216 12.44 26.05 -7.42
N LYS A 217 13.56 26.77 -7.59
CA LYS A 217 14.58 26.84 -6.55
C LYS A 217 13.93 27.40 -5.29
N ASP A 218 13.81 26.55 -4.28
CA ASP A 218 13.26 26.91 -2.98
C ASP A 218 14.42 27.25 -2.05
N TYR A 219 14.46 28.50 -1.60
CA TYR A 219 15.47 28.97 -0.64
C TYR A 219 15.01 28.82 0.80
N SER A 220 13.74 28.46 1.02
CA SER A 220 13.05 28.41 2.30
C SER A 220 12.73 26.97 2.73
N ASP A 221 13.22 25.96 2.00
CA ASP A 221 13.05 24.52 2.29
C ASP A 221 13.99 24.09 3.44
N TRP A 222 13.81 24.71 4.61
CA TRP A 222 14.57 24.44 5.81
C TRP A 222 13.80 23.48 6.71
N GLN A 223 14.41 22.33 6.99
CA GLN A 223 13.93 21.40 8.01
C GLN A 223 14.55 21.77 9.35
N TYR A 224 13.73 22.00 10.36
CA TYR A 224 14.19 22.17 11.73
C TYR A 224 14.82 20.88 12.23
N ARG A 225 15.81 20.95 13.12
CA ARG A 225 16.51 19.75 13.60
C ARG A 225 15.54 18.81 14.31
N ARG A 226 15.59 17.52 13.94
CA ARG A 226 14.65 16.50 14.44
C ARG A 226 14.71 16.31 15.96
N ASP A 227 15.91 16.30 16.52
CA ASP A 227 16.13 16.20 17.97
C ASP A 227 15.60 17.42 18.72
N GLU A 228 15.71 18.60 18.12
CA GLU A 228 15.14 19.83 18.68
C GLU A 228 13.62 19.88 18.56
N PHE A 229 13.05 19.37 17.47
CA PHE A 229 11.60 19.18 17.35
C PHE A 229 11.07 18.26 18.45
N GLU A 230 11.74 17.12 18.68
CA GLU A 230 11.37 16.16 19.73
C GLU A 230 11.47 16.77 21.11
N SER A 231 12.55 17.48 21.41
CA SER A 231 12.71 18.18 22.69
C SER A 231 11.58 19.20 22.94
N ILE A 232 11.12 19.90 21.91
CA ILE A 232 9.98 20.82 22.03
C ILE A 232 8.67 20.05 22.19
N ALA A 233 8.46 18.98 21.43
CA ALA A 233 7.27 18.14 21.54
C ALA A 233 7.11 17.55 22.95
N ASP A 234 8.21 17.13 23.59
CA ASP A 234 8.23 16.61 24.96
C ASP A 234 7.84 17.67 26.02
N MET A 235 7.99 18.96 25.71
CA MET A 235 7.55 20.05 26.60
C MET A 235 6.05 20.33 26.50
N MET A 236 5.39 19.84 25.45
CA MET A 236 3.98 20.11 25.22
C MET A 236 3.11 19.18 26.06
N ALA A 237 2.05 19.73 26.66
CA ALA A 237 1.08 18.92 27.41
C ALA A 237 0.31 17.93 26.52
N MET A 238 0.27 18.19 25.21
CA MET A 238 -0.42 17.39 24.22
C MET A 238 0.44 17.24 22.97
N PRO A 239 0.38 16.08 22.27
CA PRO A 239 1.17 15.86 21.08
C PRO A 239 0.74 16.78 19.94
N PHE A 240 1.68 17.11 19.06
CA PHE A 240 1.39 17.80 17.81
C PHE A 240 0.64 16.87 16.85
N THR A 241 -0.33 17.42 16.14
CA THR A 241 -1.22 16.68 15.24
C THR A 241 -1.07 17.09 13.78
N LEU A 242 -0.44 18.24 13.51
CA LEU A 242 -0.28 18.80 12.17
C LEU A 242 1.03 19.60 12.05
N ASP A 243 1.79 19.34 10.98
CA ASP A 243 2.90 20.19 10.55
C ASP A 243 2.38 21.23 9.55
N GLY A 244 2.41 22.50 9.93
CA GLY A 244 1.82 23.58 9.15
C GLY A 244 2.65 24.04 7.97
N GLY A 245 3.94 23.71 7.91
CA GLY A 245 4.89 24.34 6.98
C GLY A 245 5.90 23.36 6.41
N ALA A 246 5.43 22.41 5.60
CA ALA A 246 6.27 21.41 4.96
C ALA A 246 6.36 21.61 3.44
N ASP A 247 7.37 20.98 2.83
CA ASP A 247 7.51 20.89 1.39
C ASP A 247 6.37 20.05 0.78
N LEU A 248 6.34 20.04 -0.54
CA LEU A 248 5.22 19.47 -1.28
C LEU A 248 4.91 18.00 -0.95
N VAL A 249 5.97 17.22 -0.68
CA VAL A 249 5.93 15.76 -0.49
C VAL A 249 6.30 15.35 0.95
N GLY A 250 6.39 16.28 1.89
CA GLY A 250 6.63 16.02 3.31
C GLY A 250 8.03 15.50 3.64
N THR A 251 9.04 15.82 2.83
CA THR A 251 10.44 15.43 3.09
C THR A 251 11.03 16.17 4.29
N ASN A 252 10.65 17.43 4.48
CA ASN A 252 11.07 18.25 5.62
C ASN A 252 10.06 18.21 6.80
N ALA A 253 8.91 17.53 6.63
CA ALA A 253 7.88 17.44 7.66
C ALA A 253 8.33 16.64 8.88
N HIS A 254 7.96 17.10 10.07
CA HIS A 254 8.21 16.39 11.31
C HIS A 254 7.07 15.45 11.72
N LEU A 255 5.88 15.68 11.17
CA LEU A 255 4.66 14.93 11.45
C LEU A 255 4.14 14.24 10.19
N PRO A 256 3.45 13.10 10.33
CA PRO A 256 2.84 12.44 9.18
C PRO A 256 1.84 13.36 8.47
N ARG A 257 0.97 14.02 9.23
CA ARG A 257 0.02 15.03 8.73
C ARG A 257 0.74 16.35 8.55
N TYR A 258 0.76 16.88 7.33
CA TYR A 258 1.39 18.16 7.05
C TYR A 258 0.61 18.98 6.01
N ARG A 259 0.89 20.28 5.97
CA ARG A 259 0.43 21.23 4.95
C ARG A 259 1.60 21.66 4.08
N SER A 260 1.35 21.79 2.79
CA SER A 260 2.31 22.27 1.81
C SER A 260 1.69 23.34 0.91
N VAL A 261 2.46 23.87 -0.02
CA VAL A 261 1.99 24.90 -0.96
C VAL A 261 0.73 24.53 -1.77
N VAL A 262 0.45 23.24 -1.98
CA VAL A 262 -0.74 22.78 -2.72
C VAL A 262 -1.99 22.75 -1.84
N ASP A 263 -1.88 22.29 -0.60
CA ASP A 263 -2.96 22.28 0.40
C ASP A 263 -2.72 23.30 1.51
N GLY A 264 -2.28 24.50 1.10
CA GLY A 264 -1.74 25.55 1.96
C GLY A 264 -2.40 25.68 3.33
N PHE A 265 -1.57 25.91 4.35
CA PHE A 265 -1.99 26.05 5.75
C PHE A 265 -3.23 26.95 5.94
N THR A 266 -3.34 28.02 5.17
CA THR A 266 -4.41 29.01 5.25
C THR A 266 -5.68 28.65 4.47
N ARG A 267 -5.70 27.52 3.73
CA ARG A 267 -6.83 27.09 2.90
C ARG A 267 -7.83 26.23 3.65
N SER A 268 -7.44 25.65 4.78
CA SER A 268 -8.31 24.78 5.57
C SER A 268 -8.29 25.19 7.04
N PRO A 269 -9.42 25.08 7.75
CA PRO A 269 -9.47 25.28 9.19
C PRO A 269 -8.48 24.35 9.90
N VAL A 270 -7.89 24.85 10.98
CA VAL A 270 -7.04 24.08 11.91
C VAL A 270 -7.64 24.03 13.31
N ASP A 271 -8.96 24.24 13.40
CA ASP A 271 -9.73 24.12 14.64
C ASP A 271 -9.59 22.70 15.20
N GLY A 272 -9.25 22.59 16.49
CA GLY A 272 -9.02 21.30 17.16
C GLY A 272 -7.66 20.67 16.89
N GLU A 273 -6.77 21.35 16.15
CA GLU A 273 -5.42 20.86 15.87
C GLU A 273 -4.38 21.43 16.85
N HIS A 274 -3.35 20.63 17.12
CA HIS A 274 -2.13 21.06 17.81
C HIS A 274 -1.02 21.22 16.77
N VAL A 275 -0.93 22.43 16.24
CA VAL A 275 -0.07 22.76 15.12
C VAL A 275 1.37 22.96 15.58
N TYR A 276 2.30 22.30 14.90
CA TYR A 276 3.71 22.73 14.83
C TYR A 276 3.92 23.42 13.48
N SER A 277 4.65 24.53 13.42
CA SER A 277 4.96 25.16 12.13
C SER A 277 6.31 25.88 12.15
N ASN A 278 7.12 25.61 11.12
CA ASN A 278 8.30 26.38 10.73
C ASN A 278 8.00 27.06 9.38
N PRO A 279 7.19 28.15 9.36
CA PRO A 279 6.72 28.74 8.12
C PRO A 279 7.86 29.43 7.35
N ASP A 280 7.69 29.57 6.03
CA ASP A 280 8.47 30.55 5.26
C ASP A 280 8.30 31.93 5.92
N TYR A 281 9.42 32.61 6.16
CA TYR A 281 9.44 33.90 6.83
C TYR A 281 8.64 34.99 6.10
N ALA A 282 8.41 34.83 4.80
CA ALA A 282 7.53 35.70 4.01
C ALA A 282 6.03 35.49 4.29
N CYS A 283 5.65 34.38 4.93
CA CYS A 283 4.25 33.99 5.17
C CYS A 283 3.88 33.95 6.67
N VAL A 284 4.76 34.41 7.57
CA VAL A 284 4.55 34.32 9.02
C VAL A 284 3.26 35.01 9.45
N ARG A 285 2.97 36.19 8.90
CA ARG A 285 1.75 36.92 9.22
C ARG A 285 0.52 36.08 8.91
N GLU A 286 0.40 35.60 7.68
CA GLU A 286 -0.77 34.87 7.19
C GLU A 286 -0.99 33.60 8.00
N TYR A 287 0.09 32.91 8.38
CA TYR A 287 0.03 31.74 9.22
C TYR A 287 -0.49 32.08 10.62
N LEU A 288 0.05 33.11 11.27
CA LEU A 288 -0.38 33.53 12.60
C LEU A 288 -1.83 34.04 12.59
N GLU A 289 -2.23 34.85 11.62
CA GLU A 289 -3.60 35.36 11.51
C GLU A 289 -4.62 34.24 11.30
N HIS A 290 -4.30 33.28 10.44
CA HIS A 290 -5.14 32.10 10.21
C HIS A 290 -5.25 31.24 11.48
N PHE A 291 -4.12 30.93 12.11
CA PHE A 291 -4.09 30.18 13.36
C PHE A 291 -4.89 30.87 14.47
N LEU A 292 -4.66 32.16 14.72
CA LEU A 292 -5.39 32.93 15.74
C LEU A 292 -6.89 33.03 15.43
N THR A 293 -7.27 32.99 14.15
CA THR A 293 -8.68 32.93 13.75
C THR A 293 -9.31 31.58 14.09
N CYS A 294 -8.61 30.47 13.84
CA CYS A 294 -9.07 29.13 14.21
C CYS A 294 -9.07 28.93 15.74
N GLN A 295 -8.01 29.38 16.43
CA GLN A 295 -7.93 29.33 17.89
C GLN A 295 -9.05 30.12 18.57
N ARG A 296 -9.46 31.27 18.03
CA ARG A 296 -10.61 32.02 18.57
C ARG A 296 -11.94 31.27 18.43
N ARG A 297 -12.08 30.41 17.43
CA ARG A 297 -13.27 29.56 17.24
C ARG A 297 -13.24 28.33 18.14
N SER A 298 -12.07 27.74 18.36
CA SER A 298 -11.89 26.60 19.28
C SER A 298 -10.70 26.84 20.25
N PRO A 299 -10.90 27.66 21.30
CA PRO A 299 -9.80 28.12 22.16
C PRO A 299 -9.23 27.06 23.12
N PHE A 300 -9.96 25.97 23.34
CA PHE A 300 -9.56 24.92 24.28
C PHE A 300 -8.99 23.68 23.60
N GLU A 301 -9.20 23.51 22.30
CA GLU A 301 -8.74 22.35 21.53
C GLU A 301 -7.73 22.72 20.44
N THR A 302 -7.51 24.02 20.21
CA THR A 302 -6.55 24.49 19.19
C THR A 302 -5.32 25.09 19.85
N ALA A 303 -4.16 24.50 19.59
CA ALA A 303 -2.87 24.96 20.08
C ALA A 303 -1.87 25.10 18.93
N GLY A 304 -0.90 26.01 19.05
CA GLY A 304 0.05 26.30 17.99
C GLY A 304 1.43 26.60 18.54
N THR A 305 2.45 25.95 17.97
CA THR A 305 3.87 26.18 18.24
C THR A 305 4.56 26.59 16.96
N PHE A 306 5.14 27.79 16.96
CA PHE A 306 5.76 28.38 15.78
C PHE A 306 7.26 28.61 16.01
N VAL A 307 8.08 28.18 15.07
CA VAL A 307 9.51 28.49 15.03
C VAL A 307 9.68 29.77 14.23
N LEU A 308 10.03 30.87 14.90
CA LEU A 308 10.10 32.20 14.29
C LEU A 308 11.41 32.91 14.65
N PRO A 309 11.97 33.73 13.74
CA PRO A 309 13.10 34.58 14.06
C PRO A 309 12.70 35.69 15.05
N VAL A 310 13.64 36.13 15.90
CA VAL A 310 13.40 37.27 16.80
C VAL A 310 13.53 38.58 16.02
N TRP A 311 12.43 39.00 15.38
CA TRP A 311 12.34 40.24 14.61
C TRP A 311 11.22 41.13 15.17
N ASP A 312 11.49 41.78 16.28
CA ASP A 312 10.53 42.59 17.05
C ASP A 312 9.98 43.82 16.32
N THR A 313 10.66 44.26 15.26
CA THR A 313 10.21 45.35 14.39
C THR A 313 9.28 44.89 13.27
N TYR A 314 9.09 43.58 13.07
CA TYR A 314 8.23 43.07 12.01
C TYR A 314 6.76 43.17 12.38
N ASP A 315 5.94 43.35 11.36
CA ASP A 315 4.54 43.73 11.49
C ASP A 315 3.61 42.58 11.93
N TRP A 316 4.11 41.34 11.93
CA TRP A 316 3.48 40.17 12.55
C TRP A 316 3.89 39.97 14.02
N TRP A 317 4.96 40.61 14.50
CA TRP A 317 5.43 40.45 15.88
C TRP A 317 4.35 40.76 16.93
N PRO A 318 3.50 41.80 16.77
CA PRO A 318 2.41 42.06 17.70
C PRO A 318 1.38 40.92 17.82
N LEU A 319 1.28 40.04 16.83
CA LEU A 319 0.37 38.88 16.86
C LEU A 319 0.81 37.82 17.88
N LEU A 320 2.08 37.84 18.30
CA LEU A 320 2.61 36.95 19.34
C LEU A 320 2.23 37.40 20.76
N LYS A 321 1.45 38.48 20.92
CA LYS A 321 1.02 38.96 22.24
C LYS A 321 0.19 37.88 22.94
N GLY A 322 0.71 37.41 24.08
CA GLY A 322 0.10 36.33 24.87
C GLY A 322 0.63 34.94 24.56
N ALA A 323 1.54 34.79 23.58
CA ALA A 323 2.27 33.55 23.35
C ALA A 323 3.31 33.31 24.45
N HIS A 324 3.65 32.04 24.67
CA HIS A 324 4.71 31.63 25.59
C HIS A 324 5.97 31.29 24.80
N VAL A 325 7.11 31.79 25.27
CA VAL A 325 8.41 31.43 24.71
C VAL A 325 8.83 30.08 25.30
N LEU A 326 8.87 29.05 24.46
CA LEU A 326 9.32 27.71 24.86
C LEU A 326 10.84 27.63 24.94
N LYS A 327 11.53 28.18 23.94
CA LYS A 327 13.00 28.14 23.84
C LYS A 327 13.51 29.30 22.99
N VAL A 328 14.68 29.84 23.37
CA VAL A 328 15.39 30.89 22.63
C VAL A 328 16.75 30.35 22.23
N TYR A 329 17.11 30.56 20.97
CA TYR A 329 18.39 30.13 20.43
C TYR A 329 19.28 31.34 20.13
N PRO A 330 20.56 31.33 20.54
CA PRO A 330 21.50 32.36 20.15
C PRO A 330 21.68 32.45 18.64
N LYS A 331 21.97 33.65 18.14
CA LYS A 331 22.34 33.85 16.73
C LYS A 331 23.52 32.95 16.36
N GLY A 332 23.41 32.27 15.22
CA GLY A 332 24.43 31.33 14.73
C GLY A 332 24.25 29.89 15.21
N SER A 333 23.18 29.58 15.94
CA SER A 333 22.82 28.20 16.28
C SER A 333 22.53 27.39 15.02
N ASP A 334 23.02 26.16 14.98
CA ASP A 334 22.79 25.20 13.90
C ASP A 334 21.47 24.44 14.12
N LEU A 335 20.37 25.06 13.68
CA LEU A 335 18.99 24.59 13.93
C LEU A 335 18.31 24.02 12.70
N PHE A 336 18.82 24.30 11.51
CA PHE A 336 18.14 24.02 10.26
C PHE A 336 19.05 23.24 9.33
N THR A 337 18.52 22.15 8.81
CA THR A 337 19.09 21.42 7.69
C THR A 337 18.34 21.78 6.42
N SER A 338 19.01 21.83 5.28
CA SER A 338 18.35 21.94 3.98
C SER A 338 18.77 20.78 3.08
N PRO A 339 17.91 20.32 2.18
CA PRO A 339 18.32 19.35 1.18
C PRO A 339 19.45 19.95 0.31
N GLU A 340 20.44 19.14 -0.07
CA GLU A 340 21.49 19.56 -0.99
C GLU A 340 20.90 19.84 -2.38
N TRP A 341 20.44 21.07 -2.60
CA TRP A 341 19.79 21.52 -3.84
C TRP A 341 20.66 21.32 -5.09
N ARG A 342 21.98 21.26 -4.92
CA ARG A 342 22.94 20.95 -6.00
C ARG A 342 22.72 19.55 -6.58
N ASN A 343 22.27 18.61 -5.75
CA ASN A 343 21.96 17.24 -6.18
C ASN A 343 20.54 17.11 -6.71
N LEU A 344 19.74 18.17 -6.61
CA LEU A 344 18.36 18.23 -7.10
C LEU A 344 18.24 18.99 -8.42
N ALA A 345 19.25 19.73 -8.87
CA ALA A 345 19.17 20.48 -10.12
C ALA A 345 19.07 19.53 -11.34
N ALA A 346 17.99 19.64 -12.11
CA ALA A 346 17.85 18.99 -13.40
C ALA A 346 18.51 19.84 -14.50
N GLY A 347 18.92 19.20 -15.59
CA GLY A 347 19.62 19.86 -16.72
C GLY A 347 18.80 20.92 -17.46
N ASP A 348 17.48 20.97 -17.24
CA ASP A 348 16.54 21.94 -17.81
C ASP A 348 16.28 23.15 -16.89
N GLY A 349 16.96 23.24 -15.75
CA GLY A 349 16.79 24.30 -14.75
C GLY A 349 15.66 24.06 -13.75
N ALA A 350 14.89 22.96 -13.88
CA ALA A 350 13.99 22.50 -12.84
C ALA A 350 14.75 21.80 -11.70
N TYR A 351 14.07 21.54 -10.58
CA TYR A 351 14.64 20.78 -9.46
C TYR A 351 13.86 19.49 -9.26
N ALA A 352 14.55 18.34 -9.29
CA ALA A 352 13.98 17.04 -8.99
C ALA A 352 13.52 16.94 -7.54
N PHE A 353 12.54 16.08 -7.30
CA PHE A 353 12.20 15.62 -5.96
C PHE A 353 13.18 14.47 -5.64
N GLY A 354 13.99 14.50 -4.56
CA GLY A 354 15.11 13.56 -4.39
C GLY A 354 14.68 12.08 -4.32
N GLU A 355 14.98 11.26 -5.32
CA GLU A 355 14.41 9.91 -5.54
C GLU A 355 14.89 8.82 -4.56
N THR A 356 16.11 8.96 -4.02
CA THR A 356 16.76 7.94 -3.19
C THR A 356 16.42 8.05 -1.70
N VAL A 357 16.23 9.26 -1.17
CA VAL A 357 15.80 9.48 0.23
C VAL A 357 14.32 9.12 0.41
N ARG A 358 13.52 9.26 -0.66
CA ARG A 358 12.08 8.99 -0.73
C ARG A 358 11.70 7.53 -0.44
N HIS A 359 12.40 6.56 -1.04
CA HIS A 359 12.11 5.13 -0.80
C HIS A 359 12.43 4.68 0.63
N LEU A 360 13.48 5.24 1.24
CA LEU A 360 13.86 4.94 2.61
C LEU A 360 12.91 5.60 3.62
N LYS A 361 12.51 6.85 3.39
CA LYS A 361 11.57 7.56 4.27
C LYS A 361 10.16 6.95 4.23
N ALA A 362 9.63 6.61 3.05
CA ALA A 362 8.33 5.95 2.94
C ALA A 362 8.30 4.57 3.62
N LEU A 363 9.40 3.80 3.55
CA LEU A 363 9.55 2.55 4.28
C LEU A 363 9.60 2.78 5.80
N VAL A 364 10.35 3.80 6.25
CA VAL A 364 10.49 4.15 7.68
C VAL A 364 9.18 4.71 8.26
N ASP A 365 8.44 5.52 7.51
CA ASP A 365 7.17 6.11 7.95
C ASP A 365 6.04 5.06 7.96
N HIS A 366 6.05 4.11 7.02
CA HIS A 366 5.16 2.94 7.06
C HIS A 366 5.47 2.02 8.26
N LEU A 367 6.75 1.83 8.59
CA LEU A 367 7.16 1.15 9.81
C LEU A 367 6.75 1.93 11.07
N HIS A 368 6.83 3.26 11.07
CA HIS A 368 6.38 4.09 12.20
C HIS A 368 4.85 4.09 12.38
N SER A 369 4.07 3.99 11.30
CA SER A 369 2.61 3.99 11.38
C SER A 369 2.04 2.63 11.80
N GLU A 370 2.66 1.51 11.40
CA GLU A 370 2.29 0.18 11.89
C GLU A 370 2.76 -0.09 13.34
N LEU A 371 3.84 0.57 13.78
CA LEU A 371 4.47 0.33 15.09
C LEU A 371 4.17 1.41 16.15
N GLY A 372 3.40 2.45 15.83
CA GLY A 372 2.97 3.46 16.81
C GLY A 372 4.01 4.52 17.21
N GLY A 373 4.82 5.02 16.26
CA GLY A 373 5.64 6.22 16.44
C GLY A 373 7.15 5.99 16.74
N PRO A 374 7.96 7.07 16.71
CA PRO A 374 9.40 6.99 16.46
C PRO A 374 10.21 7.01 17.76
N CYS A 375 10.75 5.86 18.14
CA CYS A 375 11.88 5.79 19.07
C CYS A 375 12.73 4.61 18.65
N LEU A 376 13.77 4.83 17.84
CA LEU A 376 14.78 3.80 17.56
C LEU A 376 15.99 3.90 18.51
N CYS A 377 16.11 5.01 19.24
CA CYS A 377 17.27 5.30 20.11
C CYS A 377 17.03 4.94 21.60
N LEU A 378 15.77 4.81 22.03
CA LEU A 378 15.37 4.54 23.43
C LEU A 378 14.86 3.10 23.68
N LEU A 379 15.02 2.22 22.70
CA LEU A 379 14.39 0.91 22.71
C LEU A 379 15.01 -0.03 23.75
N GLY A 380 14.20 -0.43 24.73
CA GLY A 380 14.44 -1.64 25.52
C GLY A 380 14.65 -2.85 24.60
N THR A 381 15.34 -3.87 25.12
CA THR A 381 15.77 -5.10 24.41
C THR A 381 14.70 -5.69 23.48
N GLN A 382 13.42 -5.52 23.81
CA GLN A 382 12.30 -6.00 23.02
C GLN A 382 12.15 -5.39 21.61
N HIS A 383 12.41 -4.09 21.44
CA HIS A 383 12.15 -3.43 20.15
C HIS A 383 13.39 -3.46 19.23
N ARG A 384 14.60 -3.55 19.80
CA ARG A 384 15.82 -3.89 19.04
C ARG A 384 15.69 -5.26 18.36
N ALA A 385 15.12 -6.23 19.08
CA ALA A 385 14.79 -7.55 18.55
C ALA A 385 13.79 -7.49 17.37
N HIS A 386 12.83 -6.56 17.38
CA HIS A 386 11.85 -6.42 16.30
C HIS A 386 12.46 -5.83 15.01
N ALA A 387 13.25 -4.75 15.11
CA ALA A 387 13.95 -4.18 13.97
C ALA A 387 14.92 -5.19 13.32
N LEU A 388 15.59 -5.98 14.16
CA LEU A 388 16.47 -7.08 13.74
C LEU A 388 15.67 -8.22 13.11
N THR A 389 14.48 -8.54 13.61
CA THR A 389 13.54 -9.49 12.99
C THR A 389 13.12 -9.06 11.57
N CYS A 390 12.85 -7.78 11.34
CA CYS A 390 12.49 -7.24 10.03
C CYS A 390 13.68 -7.25 9.05
N LEU A 391 14.88 -6.86 9.51
CA LEU A 391 16.11 -6.92 8.72
C LEU A 391 16.43 -8.36 8.30
N ILE A 392 16.29 -9.32 9.22
CA ILE A 392 16.56 -10.73 8.96
C ILE A 392 15.47 -11.36 8.09
N SER A 393 14.19 -10.97 8.25
CA SER A 393 13.12 -11.38 7.32
C SER A 393 13.41 -10.93 5.88
N ARG A 394 14.06 -9.77 5.70
CA ARG A 394 14.52 -9.32 4.38
C ARG A 394 15.75 -10.07 3.87
N LEU A 395 16.65 -10.51 4.75
CA LEU A 395 17.77 -11.37 4.37
C LEU A 395 17.29 -12.79 4.01
N LEU A 396 16.26 -13.30 4.70
CA LEU A 396 15.58 -14.57 4.42
C LEU A 396 14.94 -14.58 3.03
N SER A 397 14.28 -13.48 2.64
CA SER A 397 13.66 -13.35 1.32
C SER A 397 14.66 -13.33 0.17
N MET A 398 15.92 -12.94 0.45
CA MET A 398 17.02 -12.98 -0.50
C MET A 398 17.66 -14.37 -0.67
N ARG A 399 17.55 -15.26 0.33
CA ARG A 399 18.25 -16.56 0.34
C ARG A 399 17.35 -17.79 0.18
N THR A 400 16.03 -17.64 0.34
CA THR A 400 15.07 -18.75 0.28
C THR A 400 14.12 -18.63 -0.91
N ARG A 401 13.53 -19.76 -1.36
CA ARG A 401 12.49 -19.75 -2.40
C ARG A 401 11.26 -19.02 -1.85
N SER A 402 10.58 -18.21 -2.67
CA SER A 402 9.45 -17.34 -2.27
C SER A 402 8.33 -18.03 -1.48
N SER A 403 8.04 -19.29 -1.79
CA SER A 403 7.04 -20.10 -1.06
C SER A 403 7.46 -20.47 0.35
N THR A 404 8.77 -20.60 0.59
CA THR A 404 9.36 -20.89 1.91
C THR A 404 9.42 -19.63 2.78
N ASP A 405 9.74 -18.49 2.17
CA ASP A 405 9.78 -17.18 2.82
C ASP A 405 8.42 -16.76 3.39
N THR A 406 7.36 -16.84 2.58
CA THR A 406 5.99 -16.51 2.99
C THR A 406 5.54 -17.31 4.22
N VAL A 407 5.92 -18.58 4.22
CA VAL A 407 5.57 -19.53 5.26
C VAL A 407 6.35 -19.23 6.55
N HIS A 408 7.62 -18.88 6.43
CA HIS A 408 8.46 -18.49 7.57
C HIS A 408 8.01 -17.16 8.17
N ALA A 409 7.75 -16.13 7.35
CA ALA A 409 7.27 -14.83 7.79
C ALA A 409 5.92 -14.93 8.53
N ARG A 410 5.00 -15.76 8.02
CA ARG A 410 3.71 -16.03 8.69
C ARG A 410 3.93 -16.70 10.05
N GLY A 411 4.83 -17.67 10.13
CA GLY A 411 5.16 -18.33 11.40
C GLY A 411 5.78 -17.38 12.43
N ILE A 412 6.72 -16.54 12.00
CA ILE A 412 7.36 -15.51 12.82
C ILE A 412 6.33 -14.51 13.36
N ARG A 413 5.44 -14.00 12.49
CA ARG A 413 4.39 -13.06 12.87
C ARG A 413 3.41 -13.69 13.87
N ASP A 414 2.97 -14.91 13.61
CA ASP A 414 1.99 -15.61 14.45
C ASP A 414 2.56 -15.92 15.85
N ILE A 415 3.82 -16.34 15.92
CA ILE A 415 4.52 -16.55 17.19
C ILE A 415 4.76 -15.21 17.90
N SER A 416 5.15 -14.16 17.18
CA SER A 416 5.34 -12.83 17.78
C SER A 416 4.03 -12.28 18.36
N PHE A 417 2.90 -12.50 17.69
CA PHE A 417 1.57 -12.15 18.20
C PHE A 417 1.25 -12.91 19.50
N PHE A 418 1.51 -14.21 19.54
CA PHE A 418 1.36 -15.00 20.77
C PHE A 418 2.23 -14.46 21.91
N LEU A 419 3.52 -14.18 21.65
CA LEU A 419 4.43 -13.65 22.66
C LEU A 419 3.93 -12.30 23.21
N GLY A 420 3.48 -11.39 22.33
CA GLY A 420 2.90 -10.12 22.75
C GLY A 420 1.62 -10.28 23.59
N HIS A 421 0.79 -11.27 23.28
CA HIS A 421 -0.48 -11.49 23.99
C HIS A 421 -0.30 -12.15 25.37
N PHE A 422 0.71 -13.00 25.54
CA PHE A 422 0.93 -13.78 26.77
C PHE A 422 2.09 -13.26 27.63
N GLY A 423 2.54 -12.02 27.39
CA GLY A 423 3.61 -11.39 28.17
C GLY A 423 4.99 -12.04 27.98
N GLY A 424 5.19 -12.73 26.86
CA GLY A 424 6.47 -13.30 26.48
C GLY A 424 7.49 -12.23 26.06
N THR A 425 8.76 -12.63 26.00
CA THR A 425 9.81 -11.82 25.40
C THR A 425 9.65 -11.76 23.88
N THR A 426 10.15 -10.71 23.24
CA THR A 426 10.26 -10.72 21.77
C THR A 426 11.37 -11.67 21.34
N LEU A 427 11.38 -12.04 20.05
CA LEU A 427 12.37 -12.97 19.50
C LEU A 427 13.81 -12.58 19.85
N PRO A 428 14.70 -13.53 20.18
CA PRO A 428 14.58 -14.98 20.06
C PRO A 428 13.66 -15.63 21.11
N ALA A 429 12.81 -16.57 20.68
CA ALA A 429 11.94 -17.27 21.61
C ALA A 429 12.69 -18.34 22.42
N THR A 430 12.39 -18.45 23.69
CA THR A 430 12.82 -19.52 24.61
C THR A 430 12.15 -20.86 24.27
N VAL A 431 12.63 -21.95 24.89
CA VAL A 431 12.03 -23.28 24.68
C VAL A 431 10.59 -23.31 25.21
N GLU A 432 10.37 -22.70 26.38
CA GLU A 432 9.09 -22.58 27.06
C GLU A 432 8.07 -21.82 26.20
N GLU A 433 8.50 -20.72 25.58
CA GLU A 433 7.68 -19.92 24.67
C GLU A 433 7.29 -20.68 23.39
N VAL A 434 8.21 -21.45 22.81
CA VAL A 434 7.90 -22.30 21.64
C VAL A 434 6.92 -23.41 22.01
N LEU A 435 7.07 -24.03 23.18
CA LEU A 435 6.13 -25.03 23.70
C LEU A 435 4.75 -24.42 23.98
N GLY A 436 4.73 -23.25 24.63
CA GLY A 436 3.51 -22.50 24.93
C GLY A 436 2.75 -22.10 23.68
N TYR A 437 3.45 -21.59 22.66
CA TYR A 437 2.88 -21.26 21.36
C TYR A 437 2.23 -22.49 20.70
N ALA A 438 2.95 -23.61 20.66
CA ALA A 438 2.45 -24.83 20.02
C ALA A 438 1.19 -25.37 20.71
N GLY A 439 1.10 -25.28 22.04
CA GLY A 439 -0.11 -25.61 22.80
C GLY A 439 -1.26 -24.63 22.55
N TYR A 440 -0.98 -23.33 22.59
CA TYR A 440 -1.95 -22.28 22.30
C TYR A 440 -2.58 -22.44 20.91
N ALA A 441 -1.74 -22.67 19.88
CA ALA A 441 -2.16 -22.72 18.50
C ALA A 441 -3.19 -23.82 18.20
N VAL A 442 -3.12 -24.95 18.92
CA VAL A 442 -4.02 -26.11 18.69
C VAL A 442 -5.22 -26.14 19.64
N GLU A 443 -5.12 -25.57 20.85
CA GLU A 443 -6.19 -25.66 21.87
C GLU A 443 -6.93 -24.35 22.14
N LEU A 444 -6.19 -23.25 22.28
CA LEU A 444 -6.71 -22.01 22.87
C LEU A 444 -6.96 -20.92 21.83
N ARG A 445 -6.39 -21.05 20.63
CA ARG A 445 -6.61 -20.12 19.54
C ARG A 445 -8.06 -20.20 19.05
N GLU A 446 -8.69 -19.05 18.83
CA GLU A 446 -10.03 -18.93 18.24
C GLU A 446 -10.13 -19.72 16.93
N PHE A 447 -9.14 -19.54 16.05
CA PHE A 447 -8.94 -20.38 14.87
C PHE A 447 -7.84 -21.43 15.10
N ARG A 448 -8.24 -22.59 15.63
CA ARG A 448 -7.31 -23.69 15.93
C ARG A 448 -6.57 -24.19 14.69
N LEU A 449 -5.24 -24.11 14.74
CA LEU A 449 -4.35 -24.65 13.72
C LEU A 449 -4.30 -26.17 13.79
N ASP A 450 -4.05 -26.81 12.64
CA ASP A 450 -3.69 -28.21 12.61
C ASP A 450 -2.18 -28.40 12.86
N SER A 451 -1.78 -29.62 13.21
CA SER A 451 -0.39 -29.92 13.57
C SER A 451 0.62 -29.62 12.45
N SER A 452 0.22 -29.71 11.17
CA SER A 452 1.11 -29.43 10.04
C SER A 452 1.38 -27.94 9.90
N SER A 453 0.38 -27.08 10.15
CA SER A 453 0.54 -25.63 10.20
C SER A 453 1.47 -25.22 11.35
N VAL A 454 1.26 -25.79 12.55
CA VAL A 454 2.13 -25.50 13.72
C VAL A 454 3.58 -25.92 13.46
N ARG A 455 3.81 -27.14 12.95
CA ARG A 455 5.15 -27.63 12.58
C ARG A 455 5.83 -26.70 11.57
N THR A 456 5.06 -26.22 10.61
CA THR A 456 5.53 -25.32 9.57
C THR A 456 6.00 -23.99 10.17
N TYR A 457 5.23 -23.41 11.10
CA TYR A 457 5.58 -22.14 11.73
C TYR A 457 6.78 -22.27 12.68
N VAL A 458 6.87 -23.36 13.45
CA VAL A 458 8.04 -23.67 14.29
C VAL A 458 9.28 -23.88 13.44
N SER A 459 9.15 -24.45 12.23
CA SER A 459 10.27 -24.60 11.29
C SER A 459 10.76 -23.24 10.77
N GLY A 460 9.84 -22.32 10.50
CA GLY A 460 10.18 -20.95 10.12
C GLY A 460 10.94 -20.20 11.22
N LEU A 461 10.49 -20.33 12.46
CA LEU A 461 11.22 -19.77 13.61
C LEU A 461 12.61 -20.43 13.79
N SER A 462 12.72 -21.74 13.58
CA SER A 462 14.00 -22.44 13.62
C SER A 462 14.98 -21.91 12.56
N ALA A 463 14.50 -21.62 11.35
CA ALA A 463 15.32 -21.05 10.28
C ALA A 463 15.80 -19.64 10.68
N TRP A 464 14.89 -18.82 11.20
CA TRP A 464 15.21 -17.49 11.71
C TRP A 464 16.28 -17.51 12.81
N HIS A 465 16.16 -18.40 13.81
CA HIS A 465 17.18 -18.55 14.85
C HIS A 465 18.56 -18.95 14.29
N ALA A 466 18.60 -19.82 13.28
CA ALA A 466 19.86 -20.25 12.69
C ALA A 466 20.55 -19.10 11.95
N GLU A 467 19.81 -18.35 11.14
CA GLU A 467 20.36 -17.22 10.38
C GLU A 467 20.72 -16.04 11.26
N MET A 468 19.94 -15.78 12.31
CA MET A 468 20.26 -14.77 13.30
C MET A 468 21.57 -15.10 14.03
N SER A 469 21.77 -16.37 14.40
CA SER A 469 23.02 -16.85 14.99
C SER A 469 24.21 -16.71 14.02
N GLU A 470 24.00 -16.94 12.73
CA GLU A 470 25.03 -16.77 11.69
C GLU A 470 25.37 -15.29 11.43
N GLY A 471 24.35 -14.44 11.26
CA GLY A 471 24.50 -13.01 11.01
C GLY A 471 25.16 -12.26 12.17
N LEU A 472 24.79 -12.60 13.41
CA LEU A 472 25.42 -12.02 14.59
C LEU A 472 26.92 -12.39 14.71
N ARG A 473 27.30 -13.61 14.29
CA ARG A 473 28.72 -14.01 14.22
C ARG A 473 29.47 -13.28 13.11
N ALA A 474 28.82 -13.04 11.97
CA ALA A 474 29.46 -12.40 10.81
C ALA A 474 29.78 -10.91 11.06
N CYS A 475 28.99 -10.22 11.89
CA CYS A 475 29.14 -8.79 12.11
C CYS A 475 29.96 -8.42 13.37
N ASP A 476 30.49 -9.40 14.12
CA ASP A 476 31.19 -9.18 15.41
C ASP A 476 30.36 -8.34 16.43
N MET A 477 29.03 -8.31 16.25
CA MET A 477 28.13 -7.44 17.02
C MET A 477 27.64 -8.09 18.33
N LEU A 478 27.95 -9.37 18.58
CA LEU A 478 27.46 -10.10 19.76
C LEU A 478 27.82 -9.38 21.07
N ASP A 479 29.06 -8.89 21.18
CA ASP A 479 29.54 -8.18 22.37
C ASP A 479 28.89 -6.79 22.51
N SER A 480 28.54 -6.14 21.39
CA SER A 480 27.95 -4.80 21.38
C SER A 480 26.45 -4.76 21.75
N VAL A 481 25.74 -5.89 21.60
CA VAL A 481 24.28 -5.98 21.86
C VAL A 481 23.96 -6.64 23.21
N GLY A 482 24.97 -7.14 23.93
CA GLY A 482 24.80 -7.78 25.24
C GLY A 482 24.03 -9.10 25.18
N LEU A 483 24.01 -9.75 24.01
CA LEU A 483 23.40 -11.07 23.83
C LEU A 483 24.42 -12.16 24.18
N PRO A 484 24.01 -13.30 24.77
CA PRO A 484 24.91 -14.41 25.05
C PRO A 484 25.63 -14.87 23.77
N CYS A 485 26.90 -15.25 23.91
CA CYS A 485 27.87 -15.52 22.83
C CYS A 485 27.42 -16.59 21.81
N SER A 486 26.36 -17.33 22.12
CA SER A 486 25.68 -18.21 21.18
C SER A 486 24.16 -18.13 21.35
N LEU A 487 23.45 -17.66 20.33
CA LEU A 487 22.01 -17.82 20.23
C LEU A 487 21.71 -19.32 20.05
N GLN A 488 21.17 -19.97 21.08
CA GLN A 488 20.74 -21.37 20.99
C GLN A 488 19.39 -21.45 20.27
N ASN A 489 19.28 -22.31 19.27
CA ASN A 489 18.02 -22.49 18.54
C ASN A 489 17.03 -23.34 19.36
N SER A 490 16.16 -22.67 20.11
CA SER A 490 15.14 -23.29 20.98
C SER A 490 14.23 -24.28 20.26
N CYS A 491 13.99 -24.09 18.96
CA CYS A 491 13.14 -24.98 18.16
C CYS A 491 13.76 -26.38 17.96
N LYS A 492 15.09 -26.51 18.15
CA LYS A 492 15.82 -27.79 18.07
C LYS A 492 15.93 -28.52 19.41
N ALA A 493 15.35 -27.98 20.49
CA ALA A 493 15.32 -28.67 21.77
C ALA A 493 14.56 -30.02 21.67
N SER A 494 15.06 -31.04 22.37
CA SER A 494 14.46 -32.39 22.37
C SER A 494 12.98 -32.39 22.80
N LEU A 495 12.63 -31.50 23.73
CA LEU A 495 11.26 -31.26 24.20
C LEU A 495 10.32 -30.76 23.08
N VAL A 496 10.76 -29.78 22.27
CA VAL A 496 9.96 -29.26 21.13
C VAL A 496 9.73 -30.38 20.13
N GLY A 497 10.76 -31.18 19.82
CA GLY A 497 10.65 -32.34 18.95
C GLY A 497 9.68 -33.41 19.49
N ALA A 498 9.64 -33.63 20.80
CA ALA A 498 8.71 -34.55 21.44
C ALA A 498 7.26 -34.04 21.35
N LEU A 499 7.02 -32.75 21.64
CA LEU A 499 5.69 -32.15 21.54
C LEU A 499 5.14 -32.21 20.11
N LEU A 500 5.93 -31.84 19.10
CA LEU A 500 5.47 -31.88 17.70
C LEU A 500 5.06 -33.28 17.24
N ARG A 501 5.68 -34.35 17.77
CA ARG A 501 5.25 -35.73 17.51
C ARG A 501 3.91 -36.06 18.15
N VAL A 502 3.65 -35.54 19.35
CA VAL A 502 2.35 -35.68 20.02
C VAL A 502 1.27 -34.93 19.24
N LEU A 503 1.55 -33.69 18.82
CA LEU A 503 0.61 -32.89 18.05
C LEU A 503 0.23 -33.56 16.73
N ASP A 504 1.18 -34.14 16.00
CA ASP A 504 0.89 -34.86 14.76
C ASP A 504 -0.01 -36.08 14.94
N LYS A 505 0.07 -36.74 16.10
CA LYS A 505 -0.77 -37.91 16.41
C LYS A 505 -2.22 -37.51 16.70
N HIS A 506 -2.44 -36.32 17.29
CA HIS A 506 -3.75 -35.96 17.85
C HIS A 506 -4.47 -34.82 17.09
N TYR A 507 -3.76 -33.94 16.38
CA TYR A 507 -4.31 -32.69 15.82
C TYR A 507 -4.13 -32.55 14.31
N LYS A 508 -3.69 -33.60 13.62
CA LYS A 508 -3.53 -33.58 12.16
C LYS A 508 -4.89 -33.70 11.47
N LYS A 509 -5.36 -32.63 10.81
CA LYS A 509 -6.61 -32.65 10.04
C LYS A 509 -6.44 -33.40 8.71
N PRO A 510 -7.50 -34.06 8.20
CA PRO A 510 -7.54 -34.54 6.82
C PRO A 510 -7.45 -33.35 5.84
N SER A 511 -6.78 -33.53 4.69
CA SER A 511 -6.61 -32.46 3.69
C SER A 511 -7.94 -32.10 3.00
N ALA A 512 -8.41 -30.86 3.16
CA ALA A 512 -9.64 -30.34 2.53
C ALA A 512 -9.54 -30.16 1.01
N ALA A 513 -8.33 -30.01 0.46
CA ALA A 513 -8.09 -29.97 -0.99
C ALA A 513 -8.44 -31.29 -1.71
N LYS A 514 -8.82 -32.34 -0.95
CA LYS A 514 -9.19 -33.65 -1.47
C LYS A 514 -10.69 -33.97 -1.32
N SER A 515 -11.52 -33.05 -0.82
CA SER A 515 -12.98 -33.29 -0.71
C SER A 515 -13.73 -32.72 -1.91
N CYS A 516 -14.56 -33.55 -2.55
CA CYS A 516 -15.50 -33.09 -3.57
C CYS A 516 -16.48 -32.05 -3.00
N TRP A 517 -16.82 -31.02 -3.78
CA TRP A 517 -17.94 -30.15 -3.44
C TRP A 517 -19.24 -30.96 -3.37
N THR A 518 -20.08 -30.62 -2.40
CA THR A 518 -21.45 -31.16 -2.36
C THR A 518 -22.29 -30.54 -3.47
N LEU A 519 -23.31 -31.28 -3.94
CA LEU A 519 -24.25 -30.78 -4.94
C LEU A 519 -24.93 -29.48 -4.48
N VAL A 520 -25.24 -29.37 -3.17
CA VAL A 520 -25.85 -28.18 -2.58
C VAL A 520 -24.95 -26.95 -2.71
N GLN A 521 -23.66 -27.08 -2.37
CA GLN A 521 -22.69 -25.99 -2.52
C GLN A 521 -22.54 -25.57 -3.99
N TRP A 522 -22.47 -26.53 -4.90
CA TRP A 522 -22.35 -26.24 -6.32
C TRP A 522 -23.57 -25.50 -6.88
N VAL A 523 -24.78 -25.99 -6.60
CA VAL A 523 -26.04 -25.39 -7.08
C VAL A 523 -26.22 -23.97 -6.54
N THR A 524 -25.87 -23.74 -5.28
CA THR A 524 -25.96 -22.41 -4.66
C THR A 524 -25.06 -21.40 -5.39
N ILE A 525 -23.80 -21.77 -5.66
CA ILE A 525 -22.87 -20.90 -6.40
C ILE A 525 -23.38 -20.67 -7.83
N TYR A 526 -23.84 -21.72 -8.52
CA TYR A 526 -24.35 -21.63 -9.88
C TYR A 526 -25.56 -20.69 -10.02
N ARG A 527 -26.48 -20.74 -9.06
CA ARG A 527 -27.74 -19.97 -9.09
C ARG A 527 -27.57 -18.52 -8.63
N TYR A 528 -26.76 -18.29 -7.59
CA TYR A 528 -26.75 -17.01 -6.89
C TYR A 528 -25.42 -16.27 -7.00
N GLY A 529 -24.33 -16.93 -7.41
CA GLY A 529 -23.00 -16.32 -7.50
C GLY A 529 -22.79 -15.37 -8.68
N PHE A 530 -23.78 -15.20 -9.59
CA PHE A 530 -23.57 -14.53 -10.88
C PHE A 530 -24.70 -13.57 -11.29
N VAL A 531 -24.34 -12.34 -11.70
CA VAL A 531 -25.28 -11.29 -12.11
C VAL A 531 -25.64 -11.42 -13.61
N LEU A 532 -26.65 -12.23 -13.93
CA LEU A 532 -26.97 -12.64 -15.31
C LEU A 532 -27.47 -11.51 -16.23
N ARG A 533 -28.04 -10.44 -15.65
CA ARG A 533 -28.46 -9.25 -16.41
C ARG A 533 -27.26 -8.53 -17.04
N ARG A 534 -26.04 -8.77 -16.52
CA ARG A 534 -24.80 -8.22 -17.06
C ARG A 534 -24.09 -9.29 -17.90
N ARG A 535 -23.46 -8.84 -18.99
CA ARG A 535 -22.64 -9.69 -19.86
C ARG A 535 -21.53 -10.43 -19.08
N SER A 536 -20.88 -9.76 -18.12
CA SER A 536 -19.85 -10.34 -17.25
C SER A 536 -20.37 -11.47 -16.35
N GLY A 537 -21.57 -11.34 -15.77
CA GLY A 537 -22.14 -12.40 -14.95
C GLY A 537 -22.48 -13.66 -15.75
N ARG A 538 -22.88 -13.50 -17.03
CA ARG A 538 -23.05 -14.64 -17.94
C ARG A 538 -21.73 -15.35 -18.24
N HIS A 539 -20.64 -14.60 -18.45
CA HIS A 539 -19.30 -15.18 -18.65
C HIS A 539 -18.75 -15.86 -17.40
N HIS A 540 -18.89 -15.26 -16.22
CA HIS A 540 -18.41 -15.87 -14.97
C HIS A 540 -19.14 -17.17 -14.64
N ARG A 541 -20.45 -17.22 -14.87
CA ARG A 541 -21.24 -18.45 -14.73
C ARG A 541 -20.78 -19.53 -15.68
N LEU A 542 -20.47 -19.16 -16.92
CA LEU A 542 -19.96 -20.09 -17.94
C LEU A 542 -18.59 -20.67 -17.53
N LEU A 543 -17.67 -19.83 -17.06
CA LEU A 543 -16.35 -20.27 -16.56
C LEU A 543 -16.49 -21.21 -15.36
N PHE A 544 -17.37 -20.89 -14.41
CA PHE A 544 -17.63 -21.75 -13.24
C PHE A 544 -18.12 -23.15 -13.66
N VAL A 545 -19.02 -23.23 -14.64
CA VAL A 545 -19.46 -24.51 -15.21
C VAL A 545 -18.26 -25.25 -15.79
N PHE A 546 -17.48 -24.62 -16.67
CA PHE A 546 -16.34 -25.26 -17.32
C PHE A 546 -15.27 -25.78 -16.35
N CYS A 547 -15.01 -25.07 -15.25
CA CYS A 547 -14.13 -25.53 -14.18
C CYS A 547 -14.70 -26.76 -13.44
N THR A 548 -16.02 -26.83 -13.30
CA THR A 548 -16.68 -27.92 -12.56
C THR A 548 -16.83 -29.19 -13.41
N VAL A 549 -17.26 -29.05 -14.66
CA VAL A 549 -17.49 -30.19 -15.57
C VAL A 549 -16.20 -30.81 -16.11
N GLY A 550 -15.04 -30.24 -15.74
CA GLY A 550 -13.73 -30.80 -16.07
C GLY A 550 -13.26 -30.51 -17.49
N CYS A 551 -13.98 -29.70 -18.28
CA CYS A 551 -13.54 -29.25 -19.61
C CYS A 551 -12.25 -28.41 -19.56
N LEU A 552 -11.91 -27.89 -18.37
CA LEU A 552 -10.68 -27.15 -18.09
C LEU A 552 -9.72 -27.90 -17.15
N ARG A 553 -9.99 -29.17 -16.83
CA ARG A 553 -8.99 -30.02 -16.15
C ARG A 553 -7.95 -30.45 -17.18
N PRO A 554 -6.64 -30.44 -16.85
CA PRO A 554 -5.67 -31.15 -17.67
C PRO A 554 -6.18 -32.58 -17.85
N THR A 555 -6.08 -33.14 -19.05
CA THR A 555 -6.33 -34.56 -19.27
C THR A 555 -5.44 -35.36 -18.32
N GLY A 556 -5.99 -35.72 -17.16
CA GLY A 556 -5.56 -36.89 -16.42
C GLY A 556 -5.82 -38.04 -17.37
N THR A 557 -4.74 -38.61 -17.88
CA THR A 557 -4.72 -39.95 -18.48
C THR A 557 -5.64 -40.87 -17.68
N ARG A 558 -6.48 -41.59 -18.42
CA ARG A 558 -7.26 -42.72 -17.92
C ARG A 558 -6.40 -43.70 -17.14
#